data_AF-A0A937VGU1-F1
#
_entry.id   AF-A0A937VGU1-F1
#
_cell.length_a   1.000
_cell.length_b   1.000
_cell.length_c   1.000
_cell.angle_alpha   90.00
_cell.angle_beta   90.00
_cell.angle_gamma   90.00
#
_symmetry.space_group_name_H-M   'P 1'
#
loop_
_entity.id
_entity.type
_entity.pdbx_description
1 polymer ?
#
loop_
_entity_poly.entity_id
_entity_poly.type
_entity_poly.pdbx_seq_one_letter_code
_entity_poly.pdbx_strand_id
1 'polypeptide(L)'
;MKHNHTLLLLTAVALLLASCGPTPTAPFQVPGSTLTPTPTPTWNVEPGTPTAPFQVPSSTLTPTPTEHATRTTPPLPTPTSLPAATPTLSGEDVPAHLARARALRQQQGCPLCPLDPAASEALIATATAYLNTRLDPAQPLAQQPARLDELAGLLKLDDAFQPRLAVADADGDGQGDLLLSLGFAFGGTPALVFRRQEGRYAAFRLPTLAPGAEASYIVTSGRGQIERVADLNGDGRPEVVATYEVVGASAVNTEVYVTRWDGQGFRPLFSISVNNWAGAGEWELVPRAGQYDLRTTCVVFGAYDHKLLPHPTLTSTYRWAGDTYVLASAQIAPPTTRRQQVNLAEAAFARGDYRQAIAEYQKAINDPSLKSDEMGGPEPDWPGYAWFRLGQCYALLGEEAPARAALEQARQAGSLLGDLATTFLAAYQNPDGAIKGMAAVLRSDWLSRLDTDQAGNLGFPIQALTLAAP
;
A
#
# COMPACT_ATOMS: atom_id res chain seq x y z
N MET A 1 21.98 -31.60 16.96
CA MET A 1 20.62 -31.02 16.91
C MET A 1 20.71 -29.53 17.22
N LYS A 2 20.89 -28.72 16.19
CA LYS A 2 20.92 -27.25 16.10
C LYS A 2 21.65 -27.02 14.79
N HIS A 3 20.97 -26.52 13.76
CA HIS A 3 21.41 -26.12 12.41
C HIS A 3 20.36 -26.64 11.42
N ASN A 4 19.27 -25.88 11.25
CA ASN A 4 18.35 -25.92 10.10
C ASN A 4 17.22 -24.86 10.27
N HIS A 5 17.57 -23.61 10.57
CA HIS A 5 16.61 -22.49 10.55
C HIS A 5 16.99 -21.32 9.62
N THR A 6 18.19 -21.33 9.03
CA THR A 6 18.69 -20.19 8.25
C THR A 6 18.23 -20.20 6.79
N LEU A 7 17.78 -21.34 6.25
CA LEU A 7 17.45 -21.46 4.82
C LEU A 7 15.98 -21.12 4.48
N LEU A 8 15.09 -21.00 5.47
CA LEU A 8 13.67 -20.68 5.22
C LEU A 8 13.35 -19.17 5.17
N LEU A 9 14.31 -18.31 5.55
CA LEU A 9 14.11 -16.85 5.60
C LEU A 9 14.35 -16.16 4.24
N LEU A 10 15.01 -16.82 3.29
CA LEU A 10 15.51 -16.23 2.04
C LEU A 10 14.45 -16.14 0.92
N THR A 11 13.36 -16.89 0.99
CA THR A 11 12.31 -16.88 -0.06
C THR A 11 11.16 -15.91 0.24
N ALA A 12 11.07 -15.36 1.46
CA ALA A 12 9.95 -14.54 1.90
C ALA A 12 10.10 -13.02 1.62
N VAL A 13 11.28 -12.54 1.21
CA VAL A 13 11.58 -11.09 1.18
C VAL A 13 11.46 -10.46 -0.22
N ALA A 14 11.42 -11.25 -1.30
CA ALA A 14 11.29 -10.74 -2.67
C ALA A 14 9.88 -10.24 -3.05
N LEU A 15 8.90 -10.23 -2.12
CA LEU A 15 7.51 -9.83 -2.38
C LEU A 15 7.09 -8.46 -1.76
N LEU A 16 8.02 -7.68 -1.19
CA LEU A 16 7.69 -6.48 -0.37
C LEU A 16 7.94 -5.12 -1.03
N LEU A 17 8.26 -5.06 -2.33
CA LEU A 17 8.44 -3.81 -3.08
C LEU A 17 7.14 -3.34 -3.75
N ALA A 18 6.17 -2.87 -2.96
CA ALA A 18 5.10 -1.92 -3.34
C ALA A 18 4.14 -1.76 -2.16
N SER A 19 4.49 -0.91 -1.17
CA SER A 19 3.68 -0.76 0.04
C SER A 19 2.38 0.04 -0.13
N CYS A 20 2.12 0.69 -1.28
CA CYS A 20 0.85 1.35 -1.62
C CYS A 20 0.60 1.32 -3.15
N GLY A 21 0.58 0.12 -3.75
CA GLY A 21 0.28 -0.08 -5.18
C GLY A 21 -0.89 -1.05 -5.41
N PRO A 22 -1.62 -0.95 -6.54
CA PRO A 22 -2.64 -1.93 -6.90
C PRO A 22 -2.01 -3.33 -7.06
N THR A 23 -2.74 -4.36 -6.64
CA THR A 23 -2.36 -5.76 -6.75
C THR A 23 -2.12 -6.15 -8.23
N PRO A 24 -1.01 -6.80 -8.60
CA PRO A 24 -0.75 -7.15 -10.01
C PRO A 24 -1.62 -8.33 -10.47
N THR A 25 -2.17 -8.23 -11.69
CA THR A 25 -2.90 -9.28 -12.42
C THR A 25 -2.00 -9.95 -13.46
N ALA A 26 -1.82 -11.28 -13.35
CA ALA A 26 -1.49 -12.33 -14.36
C ALA A 26 -0.35 -12.15 -15.41
N PRO A 27 0.27 -13.25 -15.91
CA PRO A 27 1.59 -13.22 -16.57
C PRO A 27 1.54 -12.91 -18.07
N PHE A 28 2.53 -12.15 -18.52
CA PHE A 28 2.83 -11.86 -19.92
C PHE A 28 3.51 -13.07 -20.59
N GLN A 29 2.89 -13.65 -21.62
CA GLN A 29 3.54 -14.63 -22.52
C GLN A 29 4.12 -13.91 -23.74
N VAL A 30 5.40 -14.16 -24.03
CA VAL A 30 6.09 -13.68 -25.24
C VAL A 30 6.11 -14.80 -26.30
N PRO A 31 5.61 -14.58 -27.52
CA PRO A 31 5.83 -15.50 -28.64
C PRO A 31 7.26 -15.34 -29.19
N GLY A 32 7.94 -16.46 -29.40
CA GLY A 32 9.31 -16.51 -29.91
C GLY A 32 9.48 -15.85 -31.28
N SER A 33 10.56 -15.09 -31.43
CA SER A 33 11.03 -14.55 -32.71
C SER A 33 12.52 -14.86 -32.88
N THR A 34 12.84 -15.58 -33.95
CA THR A 34 14.20 -15.87 -34.43
C THR A 34 14.83 -14.61 -35.01
N LEU A 35 16.03 -14.24 -34.54
CA LEU A 35 16.81 -13.13 -35.10
C LEU A 35 17.96 -13.64 -35.97
N THR A 36 17.97 -13.19 -37.23
CA THR A 36 19.10 -13.25 -38.16
C THR A 36 19.97 -12.00 -37.96
N PRO A 37 21.32 -12.09 -37.95
CA PRO A 37 22.18 -10.93 -37.71
C PRO A 37 22.30 -10.03 -38.95
N THR A 38 22.19 -8.71 -38.73
CA THR A 38 22.50 -7.65 -39.72
C THR A 38 23.73 -6.88 -39.23
N PRO A 39 24.66 -6.44 -40.11
CA PRO A 39 25.99 -5.99 -39.70
C PRO A 39 26.03 -4.58 -39.08
N THR A 40 27.08 -4.40 -38.27
CA THR A 40 27.44 -3.25 -37.45
C THR A 40 27.72 -1.97 -38.28
N PRO A 41 27.20 -0.79 -37.90
CA PRO A 41 27.64 0.48 -38.47
C PRO A 41 28.89 1.01 -37.75
N THR A 42 29.89 1.42 -38.52
CA THR A 42 31.06 2.17 -38.06
C THR A 42 30.72 3.65 -37.86
N TRP A 43 31.02 4.19 -36.68
CA TRP A 43 30.91 5.61 -36.38
C TRP A 43 32.28 6.28 -36.45
N ASN A 44 32.43 7.27 -37.32
CA ASN A 44 33.51 8.24 -37.29
C ASN A 44 33.04 9.46 -36.48
N VAL A 45 33.83 9.86 -35.48
CA VAL A 45 33.58 11.06 -34.68
C VAL A 45 34.64 12.11 -35.02
N GLU A 46 34.20 13.27 -35.51
CA GLU A 46 35.00 14.50 -35.54
C GLU A 46 34.76 15.32 -34.25
N PRO A 47 35.78 16.01 -33.72
CA PRO A 47 35.65 16.77 -32.47
C PRO A 47 35.06 18.18 -32.70
N GLY A 48 33.90 18.45 -32.10
CA GLY A 48 33.25 19.76 -32.03
C GLY A 48 33.49 20.51 -30.70
N THR A 49 33.58 21.83 -30.81
CA THR A 49 33.89 22.88 -29.81
C THR A 49 32.77 23.05 -28.74
N PRO A 50 33.05 23.57 -27.52
CA PRO A 50 32.13 23.45 -26.38
C PRO A 50 30.96 24.44 -26.45
N THR A 51 29.76 23.96 -26.08
CA THR A 51 28.52 24.75 -25.97
C THR A 51 28.10 24.92 -24.50
N ALA A 52 27.47 26.07 -24.22
CA ALA A 52 26.99 26.62 -22.96
C ALA A 52 26.17 25.67 -22.03
N PRO A 53 26.02 26.01 -20.73
CA PRO A 53 25.44 25.11 -19.72
C PRO A 53 23.96 24.76 -19.96
N PHE A 54 23.67 23.49 -19.73
CA PHE A 54 22.39 22.81 -19.87
C PHE A 54 21.40 23.27 -18.79
N GLN A 55 20.25 23.84 -19.17
CA GLN A 55 19.10 24.02 -18.28
C GLN A 55 18.26 22.75 -18.28
N VAL A 56 18.03 22.18 -17.09
CA VAL A 56 17.16 21.01 -16.90
C VAL A 56 15.69 21.47 -16.97
N PRO A 57 14.86 20.93 -17.88
CA PRO A 57 13.44 21.27 -17.90
C PRO A 57 12.72 20.62 -16.72
N SER A 58 11.92 21.41 -16.01
CA SER A 58 10.96 20.92 -15.02
C SER A 58 9.87 20.14 -15.76
N SER A 59 9.78 18.82 -15.57
CA SER A 59 8.76 17.98 -16.19
C SER A 59 7.42 18.14 -15.47
N THR A 60 6.70 19.21 -15.77
CA THR A 60 5.25 19.28 -15.48
C THR A 60 4.55 18.42 -16.53
N LEU A 61 4.12 17.21 -16.14
CA LEU A 61 3.21 16.42 -16.96
C LEU A 61 1.89 17.19 -17.08
N THR A 62 1.73 17.93 -18.17
CA THR A 62 0.47 18.56 -18.53
C THR A 62 -0.41 17.45 -19.10
N PRO A 63 -1.55 17.10 -18.47
CA PRO A 63 -2.44 16.08 -19.03
C PRO A 63 -2.96 16.56 -20.37
N THR A 64 -2.78 15.75 -21.41
CA THR A 64 -3.45 15.93 -22.70
C THR A 64 -4.95 15.97 -22.45
N PRO A 65 -5.68 17.01 -22.91
CA PRO A 65 -7.13 17.03 -22.79
C PRO A 65 -7.69 15.91 -23.65
N THR A 66 -8.19 14.85 -23.01
CA THR A 66 -9.01 13.85 -23.69
C THR A 66 -10.31 14.54 -24.09
N GLU A 67 -10.53 14.72 -25.40
CA GLU A 67 -11.83 15.16 -25.91
C GLU A 67 -12.92 14.22 -25.37
N HIS A 68 -13.81 14.76 -24.55
CA HIS A 68 -15.01 14.06 -24.11
C HIS A 68 -15.95 13.93 -25.31
N ALA A 69 -15.80 12.84 -26.06
CA ALA A 69 -16.84 12.38 -26.96
C ALA A 69 -18.12 12.20 -26.15
N THR A 70 -19.20 12.84 -26.59
CA THR A 70 -20.55 12.71 -26.03
C THR A 70 -21.00 11.27 -26.20
N ARG A 71 -20.68 10.41 -25.22
CA ARG A 71 -21.02 9.00 -25.24
C ARG A 71 -22.52 8.91 -24.94
N THR A 72 -23.33 8.67 -25.96
CA THR A 72 -24.70 8.19 -25.79
C THR A 72 -24.64 6.92 -24.96
N THR A 73 -25.19 6.99 -23.75
CA THR A 73 -25.31 5.86 -22.83
C THR A 73 -26.03 4.71 -23.54
N PRO A 74 -25.41 3.52 -23.66
CA PRO A 74 -26.13 2.34 -24.11
C PRO A 74 -27.33 2.12 -23.18
N PRO A 75 -28.49 1.65 -23.70
CA PRO A 75 -29.60 1.26 -22.85
C PRO A 75 -29.12 0.25 -21.82
N LEU A 76 -29.47 0.50 -20.55
CA LEU A 76 -29.13 -0.38 -19.43
C LEU A 76 -29.52 -1.81 -19.79
N PRO A 77 -28.63 -2.81 -19.62
CA PRO A 77 -29.01 -4.20 -19.81
C PRO A 77 -30.22 -4.52 -18.94
N THR A 78 -31.19 -5.22 -19.52
CA THR A 78 -32.37 -5.72 -18.79
C THR A 78 -31.88 -6.49 -17.56
N PRO A 79 -32.35 -6.15 -16.35
CA PRO A 79 -31.81 -6.71 -15.12
C PRO A 79 -31.94 -8.23 -15.15
N THR A 80 -30.80 -8.93 -15.09
CA THR A 80 -30.74 -10.34 -14.74
C THR A 80 -31.44 -10.53 -13.40
N SER A 81 -32.31 -11.53 -13.30
CA SER A 81 -33.06 -11.86 -12.09
C SER A 81 -32.16 -11.82 -10.85
N LEU A 82 -32.63 -11.14 -9.79
CA LEU A 82 -31.94 -11.02 -8.50
C LEU A 82 -31.32 -12.36 -8.07
N PRO A 83 -30.08 -12.38 -7.53
CA PRO A 83 -29.63 -13.51 -6.73
C PRO A 83 -30.72 -13.81 -5.71
N ALA A 84 -31.18 -15.06 -5.66
CA ALA A 84 -32.24 -15.45 -4.76
C ALA A 84 -31.89 -14.99 -3.34
N ALA A 85 -32.74 -14.14 -2.76
CA ALA A 85 -32.59 -13.68 -1.39
C ALA A 85 -32.32 -14.90 -0.50
N THR A 86 -31.30 -14.80 0.36
CA THR A 86 -31.05 -15.79 1.41
C THR A 86 -32.39 -16.11 2.08
N PRO A 87 -32.77 -17.40 2.22
CA PRO A 87 -34.11 -17.80 2.62
C PRO A 87 -34.59 -17.00 3.82
N THR A 88 -35.77 -16.40 3.67
CA THR A 88 -36.39 -15.53 4.66
C THR A 88 -36.52 -16.31 5.97
N LEU A 89 -35.71 -15.97 6.97
CA LEU A 89 -35.79 -16.55 8.31
C LEU A 89 -37.23 -16.41 8.80
N SER A 90 -37.86 -17.54 9.08
CA SER A 90 -39.23 -17.64 9.56
C SER A 90 -39.31 -17.14 10.99
N GLY A 91 -39.46 -15.83 11.19
CA GLY A 91 -39.83 -15.20 12.47
C GLY A 91 -39.18 -15.83 13.71
N GLU A 92 -37.91 -16.21 13.65
CA GLU A 92 -37.20 -16.62 14.86
C GLU A 92 -37.15 -15.42 15.78
N ASP A 93 -37.52 -15.65 17.04
CA ASP A 93 -37.68 -14.62 18.04
C ASP A 93 -36.30 -14.01 18.33
N VAL A 94 -36.19 -12.68 18.35
CA VAL A 94 -34.94 -11.92 18.65
C VAL A 94 -34.13 -12.53 19.81
N PRO A 95 -34.75 -13.00 20.92
CA PRO A 95 -34.03 -13.67 22.01
C PRO A 95 -33.27 -14.93 21.60
N ALA A 96 -33.77 -15.74 20.67
CA ALA A 96 -33.18 -17.00 20.26
C ALA A 96 -31.87 -16.77 19.48
N HIS A 97 -31.90 -15.89 18.49
CA HIS A 97 -30.70 -15.50 17.73
C HIS A 97 -29.64 -14.87 18.62
N LEU A 98 -30.05 -14.00 19.56
CA LEU A 98 -29.13 -13.36 20.48
C LEU A 98 -28.51 -14.35 21.48
N ALA A 99 -29.30 -15.29 22.01
CA ALA A 99 -28.79 -16.35 22.87
C ALA A 99 -27.76 -17.22 22.13
N ARG A 100 -28.02 -17.54 20.87
CA ARG A 100 -27.06 -18.26 20.01
C ARG A 100 -25.76 -17.48 19.79
N ALA A 101 -25.85 -16.19 19.46
CA ALA A 101 -24.67 -15.33 19.28
C ALA A 101 -23.81 -15.28 20.56
N ARG A 102 -24.45 -15.10 21.72
CA ARG A 102 -23.77 -15.10 23.03
C ARG A 102 -23.13 -16.45 23.36
N ALA A 103 -23.82 -17.55 23.11
CA ALA A 103 -23.29 -18.89 23.37
C ALA A 103 -22.05 -19.18 22.51
N LEU A 104 -22.10 -18.85 21.20
CA LEU A 104 -20.95 -19.01 20.30
C LEU A 104 -19.79 -18.11 20.72
N ARG A 105 -20.06 -16.86 21.10
CA ARG A 105 -19.05 -15.95 21.63
C ARG A 105 -18.40 -16.46 22.91
N GLN A 106 -19.18 -17.03 23.83
CA GLN A 106 -18.67 -17.61 25.06
C GLN A 106 -17.82 -18.86 24.80
N GLN A 107 -18.25 -19.72 23.87
CA GLN A 107 -17.50 -20.93 23.47
C GLN A 107 -16.14 -20.60 22.87
N GLN A 108 -16.03 -19.47 22.17
CA GLN A 108 -14.77 -19.03 21.58
C GLN A 108 -13.67 -18.80 22.63
N GLY A 109 -14.03 -18.44 23.87
CA GLY A 109 -13.12 -18.35 25.02
C GLY A 109 -11.96 -17.35 24.91
N CYS A 110 -11.88 -16.61 23.81
CA CYS A 110 -10.80 -15.69 23.49
C CYS A 110 -11.41 -14.30 23.20
N PRO A 111 -11.35 -13.38 24.17
CA PRO A 111 -11.98 -12.07 24.03
C PRO A 111 -11.33 -11.19 22.96
N LEU A 112 -10.18 -11.60 22.39
CA LEU A 112 -9.44 -10.90 21.33
C LEU A 112 -9.39 -11.67 20.00
N CYS A 113 -10.08 -12.81 19.87
CA CYS A 113 -10.07 -13.56 18.61
C CYS A 113 -11.19 -13.08 17.66
N PRO A 114 -10.98 -13.12 16.33
CA PRO A 114 -12.00 -12.73 15.35
C PRO A 114 -13.33 -13.42 15.60
N LEU A 115 -14.45 -12.68 15.53
CA LEU A 115 -15.77 -13.27 15.81
C LEU A 115 -16.02 -14.50 14.92
N ASP A 116 -16.45 -15.60 15.55
CA ASP A 116 -16.84 -16.81 14.83
C ASP A 116 -17.88 -16.48 13.73
N PRO A 117 -17.73 -16.99 12.49
CA PRO A 117 -18.66 -16.69 11.41
C PRO A 117 -20.13 -17.01 11.75
N ALA A 118 -20.41 -18.09 12.50
CA ALA A 118 -21.77 -18.41 12.90
C ALA A 118 -22.29 -17.45 13.98
N ALA A 119 -21.43 -16.91 14.84
CA ALA A 119 -21.80 -15.85 15.77
C ALA A 119 -22.12 -14.55 15.01
N SER A 120 -21.33 -14.23 13.98
CA SER A 120 -21.62 -13.12 13.05
C SER A 120 -22.98 -13.29 12.38
N GLU A 121 -23.29 -14.46 11.82
CA GLU A 121 -24.61 -14.71 11.22
C GLU A 121 -25.74 -14.58 12.24
N ALA A 122 -25.55 -15.07 13.47
CA ALA A 122 -26.56 -14.97 14.52
C ALA A 122 -26.83 -13.51 14.92
N LEU A 123 -25.81 -12.64 14.93
CA LEU A 123 -25.99 -11.20 15.14
C LEU A 123 -26.71 -10.53 13.98
N ILE A 124 -26.38 -10.87 12.73
CA ILE A 124 -27.08 -10.37 11.54
C ILE A 124 -28.56 -10.76 11.58
N ALA A 125 -28.85 -12.02 11.94
CA ALA A 125 -30.20 -12.52 12.11
C ALA A 125 -30.95 -11.80 13.25
N THR A 126 -30.28 -11.57 14.39
CA THR A 126 -30.83 -10.79 15.52
C THR A 126 -31.23 -9.39 15.09
N ALA A 127 -30.33 -8.66 14.42
CA ALA A 127 -30.60 -7.31 13.94
C ALA A 127 -31.74 -7.30 12.91
N THR A 128 -31.71 -8.22 11.93
CA THR A 128 -32.77 -8.35 10.92
C THR A 128 -34.13 -8.61 11.55
N ALA A 129 -34.21 -9.55 12.51
CA ALA A 129 -35.45 -9.86 13.21
C ALA A 129 -35.95 -8.67 14.04
N TYR A 130 -35.06 -7.98 14.75
CA TYR A 130 -35.40 -6.80 15.53
C TYR A 130 -35.98 -5.69 14.65
N LEU A 131 -35.29 -5.33 13.56
CA LEU A 131 -35.74 -4.30 12.63
C LEU A 131 -37.11 -4.61 12.03
N ASN A 132 -37.37 -5.88 11.72
CA ASN A 132 -38.63 -6.31 11.12
C ASN A 132 -39.81 -6.43 12.11
N THR A 133 -39.55 -6.48 13.42
CA THR A 133 -40.59 -6.72 14.44
C THR A 133 -40.81 -5.55 15.40
N ARG A 134 -39.80 -4.69 15.60
CA ARG A 134 -39.80 -3.63 16.61
C ARG A 134 -39.83 -2.21 16.05
N LEU A 135 -39.44 -2.03 14.79
CA LEU A 135 -39.56 -0.72 14.14
C LEU A 135 -40.95 -0.52 13.56
N ASP A 136 -41.43 0.72 13.63
CA ASP A 136 -42.63 1.14 12.93
C ASP A 136 -42.29 1.35 11.44
N PRO A 137 -42.84 0.54 10.52
CA PRO A 137 -42.57 0.67 9.09
C PRO A 137 -43.11 1.97 8.47
N ALA A 138 -43.96 2.71 9.18
CA ALA A 138 -44.52 3.99 8.74
C ALA A 138 -43.63 5.19 9.13
N GLN A 139 -42.64 5.01 10.01
CA GLN A 139 -41.76 6.07 10.48
C GLN A 139 -40.35 5.92 9.89
N PRO A 140 -39.72 7.01 9.40
CA PRO A 140 -38.31 6.99 9.00
C PRO A 140 -37.40 6.49 10.14
N LEU A 141 -36.35 5.73 9.82
CA LEU A 141 -35.40 5.20 10.82
C LEU A 141 -34.83 6.29 11.73
N ALA A 142 -34.48 7.45 11.17
CA ALA A 142 -33.93 8.58 11.90
C ALA A 142 -34.87 9.14 12.99
N GLN A 143 -36.17 8.82 12.92
CA GLN A 143 -37.19 9.24 13.90
C GLN A 143 -37.44 8.17 14.99
N GLN A 144 -36.70 7.06 14.97
CA GLN A 144 -36.86 5.96 15.94
C GLN A 144 -35.59 5.74 16.82
N PRO A 145 -34.92 6.78 17.36
CA PRO A 145 -33.62 6.65 18.03
C PRO A 145 -33.66 5.71 19.24
N ALA A 146 -34.74 5.72 20.05
CA ALA A 146 -34.88 4.83 21.19
C ALA A 146 -34.87 3.33 20.80
N ARG A 147 -35.36 2.99 19.61
CA ARG A 147 -35.31 1.62 19.07
C ARG A 147 -33.92 1.26 18.57
N LEU A 148 -33.20 2.22 17.99
CA LEU A 148 -31.82 2.03 17.57
C LEU A 148 -30.90 1.85 18.79
N ASP A 149 -31.13 2.60 19.87
CA ASP A 149 -30.42 2.44 21.15
C ASP A 149 -30.70 1.07 21.78
N GLU A 150 -31.95 0.62 21.77
CA GLU A 150 -32.33 -0.73 22.23
C GLU A 150 -31.61 -1.80 21.39
N LEU A 151 -31.59 -1.67 20.06
CA LEU A 151 -30.86 -2.59 19.18
C LEU A 151 -29.35 -2.58 19.46
N ALA A 152 -28.73 -1.42 19.61
CA ALA A 152 -27.31 -1.30 19.95
C ALA A 152 -27.00 -2.01 21.28
N GLY A 153 -27.85 -1.83 22.29
CA GLY A 153 -27.74 -2.52 23.58
C GLY A 153 -27.89 -4.04 23.46
N LEU A 154 -28.79 -4.53 22.60
CA LEU A 154 -28.96 -5.96 22.34
C LEU A 154 -27.74 -6.57 21.65
N LEU A 155 -27.17 -5.87 20.67
CA LEU A 155 -26.02 -6.33 19.90
C LEU A 155 -24.70 -6.29 20.71
N LYS A 156 -24.66 -5.57 21.84
CA LYS A 156 -23.50 -5.58 22.75
C LYS A 156 -23.36 -6.96 23.42
N LEU A 157 -22.45 -7.78 22.90
CA LEU A 157 -22.18 -9.13 23.44
C LEU A 157 -21.32 -9.11 24.71
N ASP A 158 -20.33 -8.22 24.76
CA ASP A 158 -19.39 -8.01 25.87
C ASP A 158 -18.83 -6.57 25.80
N ASP A 159 -17.91 -6.18 26.69
CA ASP A 159 -17.32 -4.83 26.69
C ASP A 159 -16.31 -4.59 25.55
N ALA A 160 -15.76 -5.65 24.97
CA ALA A 160 -14.87 -5.56 23.80
C ALA A 160 -15.66 -5.40 22.49
N PHE A 161 -16.97 -5.64 22.52
CA PHE A 161 -17.86 -5.55 21.37
C PHE A 161 -18.71 -4.28 21.43
N GLN A 162 -18.37 -3.30 20.59
CA GLN A 162 -19.03 -1.98 20.58
C GLN A 162 -19.74 -1.78 19.23
N PRO A 163 -21.02 -2.15 19.11
CA PRO A 163 -21.77 -1.95 17.89
C PRO A 163 -21.93 -0.44 17.64
N ARG A 164 -21.70 -0.01 16.40
CA ARG A 164 -21.96 1.35 15.95
C ARG A 164 -23.06 1.32 14.92
N LEU A 165 -24.11 2.07 15.18
CA LEU A 165 -25.27 2.21 14.32
C LEU A 165 -25.29 3.62 13.76
N ALA A 166 -25.60 3.75 12.47
CA ALA A 166 -25.86 5.03 11.83
C ALA A 166 -27.02 4.88 10.84
N VAL A 167 -27.70 5.97 10.53
CA VAL A 167 -28.79 5.99 9.54
C VAL A 167 -28.38 6.89 8.39
N ALA A 168 -28.39 6.37 7.17
CA ALA A 168 -28.16 7.13 5.95
C ALA A 168 -28.85 6.47 4.77
N ASP A 169 -29.15 7.23 3.72
CA ASP A 169 -29.59 6.69 2.44
C ASP A 169 -28.37 6.15 1.68
N ALA A 170 -28.14 4.83 1.74
CA ALA A 170 -26.95 4.19 1.20
C ALA A 170 -27.15 3.66 -0.22
N ASP A 171 -28.39 3.62 -0.69
CA ASP A 171 -28.74 3.10 -2.00
C ASP A 171 -29.31 4.17 -2.97
N GLY A 172 -29.64 5.35 -2.44
CA GLY A 172 -30.16 6.51 -3.16
C GLY A 172 -31.66 6.51 -3.36
N ASP A 173 -32.42 5.72 -2.59
CA ASP A 173 -33.88 5.63 -2.73
C ASP A 173 -34.66 6.68 -1.90
N GLY A 174 -33.96 7.54 -1.18
CA GLY A 174 -34.51 8.59 -0.34
C GLY A 174 -35.01 8.11 1.02
N GLN A 175 -34.92 6.81 1.32
CA GLN A 175 -35.20 6.25 2.64
C GLN A 175 -33.90 6.04 3.41
N GLY A 176 -33.98 6.13 4.74
CA GLY A 176 -32.82 5.81 5.58
C GLY A 176 -32.62 4.31 5.65
N ASP A 177 -31.40 3.86 5.38
CA ASP A 177 -30.89 2.52 5.69
C ASP A 177 -30.20 2.52 7.05
N LEU A 178 -30.16 1.35 7.71
CA LEU A 178 -29.34 1.18 8.91
C LEU A 178 -27.95 0.68 8.53
N LEU A 179 -26.95 1.46 8.88
CA LEU A 179 -25.54 1.13 8.79
C LEU A 179 -25.09 0.51 10.12
N LEU A 180 -24.51 -0.69 10.07
CA LEU A 180 -24.04 -1.40 11.26
C LEU A 180 -22.56 -1.76 11.12
N SER A 181 -21.75 -1.27 12.05
CA SER A 181 -20.35 -1.66 12.22
C SER A 181 -20.20 -2.38 13.54
N LEU A 182 -19.80 -3.65 13.49
CA LEU A 182 -19.56 -4.45 14.68
C LEU A 182 -18.08 -4.31 15.06
N GLY A 183 -17.79 -3.28 15.85
CA GLY A 183 -16.43 -2.96 16.27
C GLY A 183 -15.89 -4.02 17.24
N PHE A 184 -14.81 -4.68 16.84
CA PHE A 184 -14.05 -5.59 17.68
C PHE A 184 -12.55 -5.34 17.52
N ALA A 185 -11.78 -5.52 18.61
CA ALA A 185 -10.38 -5.12 18.66
C ALA A 185 -9.47 -5.85 17.64
N PHE A 186 -9.79 -7.10 17.25
CA PHE A 186 -8.89 -7.93 16.43
C PHE A 186 -9.64 -8.93 15.52
N GLY A 187 -10.70 -8.48 14.84
CA GLY A 187 -11.50 -9.30 13.93
C GLY A 187 -13.00 -9.06 14.05
N GLY A 188 -13.50 -8.25 13.14
CA GLY A 188 -14.90 -7.87 13.06
C GLY A 188 -15.64 -8.61 11.95
N THR A 189 -16.96 -8.53 12.03
CA THR A 189 -17.81 -8.85 10.89
C THR A 189 -17.59 -7.80 9.81
N PRO A 190 -17.90 -8.09 8.53
CA PRO A 190 -18.00 -7.03 7.54
C PRO A 190 -18.94 -5.93 8.03
N ALA A 191 -18.68 -4.68 7.67
CA ALA A 191 -19.67 -3.63 7.79
C ALA A 191 -20.95 -4.02 7.02
N LEU A 192 -22.10 -3.71 7.58
CA LEU A 192 -23.40 -4.14 7.10
C LEU A 192 -24.28 -2.93 6.78
N VAL A 193 -25.11 -3.07 5.76
CA VAL A 193 -26.20 -2.16 5.44
C VAL A 193 -27.51 -2.95 5.51
N PHE A 194 -28.44 -2.52 6.34
CA PHE A 194 -29.79 -3.07 6.39
C PHE A 194 -30.71 -2.15 5.63
N ARG A 195 -31.17 -2.64 4.48
CA ARG A 195 -32.02 -1.92 3.56
C ARG A 195 -33.44 -2.46 3.63
N ARG A 196 -34.43 -1.58 3.46
CA ARG A 196 -35.82 -1.98 3.33
C ARG A 196 -36.14 -2.45 1.91
N GLN A 197 -36.58 -3.69 1.78
CA GLN A 197 -37.05 -4.32 0.55
C GLN A 197 -38.41 -4.97 0.78
N GLU A 198 -39.39 -4.63 -0.05
CA GLU A 198 -40.75 -5.20 0.02
C GLU A 198 -41.38 -5.09 1.43
N GLY A 199 -41.13 -3.96 2.11
CA GLY A 199 -41.64 -3.68 3.44
C GLY A 199 -40.84 -4.28 4.59
N ARG A 200 -39.79 -5.08 4.33
CA ARG A 200 -38.95 -5.76 5.33
C ARG A 200 -37.49 -5.33 5.21
N TYR A 201 -36.73 -5.36 6.30
CA TYR A 201 -35.29 -5.16 6.28
C TYR A 201 -34.57 -6.44 5.83
N ALA A 202 -33.62 -6.28 4.92
CA ALA A 202 -32.65 -7.28 4.50
C ALA A 202 -31.23 -6.77 4.76
N ALA A 203 -30.33 -7.67 5.15
CA ALA A 203 -28.95 -7.34 5.47
C ALA A 203 -28.04 -7.56 4.26
N PHE A 204 -27.22 -6.57 3.94
CA PHE A 204 -26.21 -6.60 2.90
C PHE A 204 -24.83 -6.41 3.50
N ARG A 205 -23.88 -7.25 3.08
CA ARG A 205 -22.47 -7.11 3.46
C ARG A 205 -21.79 -6.17 2.50
N LEU A 206 -21.03 -5.21 3.03
CA LEU A 206 -20.14 -4.43 2.18
C LEU A 206 -19.00 -5.34 1.70
N PRO A 207 -18.69 -5.34 0.39
CA PRO A 207 -17.62 -6.17 -0.15
C PRO A 207 -16.26 -5.74 0.41
N THR A 208 -15.42 -6.74 0.73
CA THR A 208 -14.04 -6.57 1.20
C THR A 208 -13.02 -7.04 0.16
N LEU A 209 -13.42 -7.05 -1.11
CA LEU A 209 -12.58 -7.45 -2.24
C LEU A 209 -12.38 -6.26 -3.16
N ALA A 210 -11.20 -6.17 -3.75
CA ALA A 210 -10.92 -5.20 -4.79
C ALA A 210 -11.85 -5.41 -6.01
N PRO A 211 -12.17 -4.34 -6.77
CA PRO A 211 -12.92 -4.48 -8.01
C PRO A 211 -12.30 -5.53 -8.95
N GLY A 212 -13.10 -6.53 -9.33
CA GLY A 212 -12.68 -7.63 -10.22
C GLY A 212 -11.85 -8.74 -9.56
N ALA A 213 -11.57 -8.67 -8.25
CA ALA A 213 -10.89 -9.75 -7.55
C ALA A 213 -11.82 -10.94 -7.31
N GLU A 214 -11.36 -12.15 -7.63
CA GLU A 214 -12.00 -13.37 -7.16
C GLU A 214 -11.77 -13.54 -5.65
N ALA A 215 -12.71 -14.18 -4.96
CA ALA A 215 -12.70 -14.34 -3.50
C ALA A 215 -11.52 -15.21 -3.02
N SER A 216 -10.33 -14.61 -2.91
CA SER A 216 -9.10 -15.31 -2.53
C SER A 216 -8.65 -15.03 -1.10
N TYR A 217 -9.17 -14.00 -0.43
CA TYR A 217 -8.83 -13.71 0.96
C TYR A 217 -9.89 -12.81 1.58
N ILE A 218 -10.76 -13.37 2.42
CA ILE A 218 -11.69 -12.54 3.20
C ILE A 218 -10.85 -11.85 4.27
N VAL A 219 -10.91 -10.53 4.33
CA VAL A 219 -10.48 -9.74 5.50
C VAL A 219 -11.35 -10.16 6.70
N THR A 220 -10.99 -11.26 7.37
CA THR A 220 -11.72 -11.79 8.54
C THR A 220 -11.21 -11.21 9.85
N SER A 221 -10.06 -10.53 9.83
CA SER A 221 -9.39 -10.01 11.03
C SER A 221 -9.53 -8.50 11.21
N GLY A 222 -10.39 -7.84 10.41
CA GLY A 222 -10.50 -6.38 10.37
C GLY A 222 -11.58 -5.78 11.27
N ARG A 223 -11.30 -4.67 11.98
CA ARG A 223 -12.37 -3.85 12.58
C ARG A 223 -13.06 -3.01 11.49
N GLY A 224 -14.20 -3.49 11.00
CA GLY A 224 -15.01 -2.77 10.02
C GLY A 224 -15.65 -1.50 10.60
N GLN A 225 -15.52 -0.37 9.93
CA GLN A 225 -16.21 0.89 10.25
C GLN A 225 -16.77 1.51 8.98
N ILE A 226 -18.00 2.01 9.03
CA ILE A 226 -18.56 2.85 7.98
C ILE A 226 -18.22 4.29 8.32
N GLU A 227 -17.41 4.90 7.47
CA GLU A 227 -16.85 6.24 7.67
C GLU A 227 -17.76 7.31 7.07
N ARG A 228 -18.38 7.00 5.93
CA ARG A 228 -19.19 7.95 5.20
C ARG A 228 -20.21 7.29 4.28
N VAL A 229 -21.35 7.95 4.14
CA VAL A 229 -22.30 7.73 3.05
C VAL A 229 -22.57 9.07 2.38
N ALA A 230 -22.23 9.22 1.11
CA ALA A 230 -22.39 10.45 0.35
C ALA A 230 -22.23 10.18 -1.15
N ASP A 231 -22.75 11.07 -2.00
CA ASP A 231 -22.39 11.10 -3.42
C ASP A 231 -20.93 11.58 -3.56
N LEU A 232 -20.02 10.65 -3.84
CA LEU A 232 -18.59 10.92 -3.93
C LEU A 232 -18.15 11.25 -5.34
N ASN A 233 -18.90 10.80 -6.35
CA ASN A 233 -18.54 10.96 -7.75
C ASN A 233 -19.38 12.02 -8.50
N GLY A 234 -20.35 12.62 -7.82
CA GLY A 234 -21.19 13.72 -8.31
C GLY A 234 -22.29 13.28 -9.28
N ASP A 235 -22.69 12.01 -9.28
CA ASP A 235 -23.76 11.50 -10.16
C ASP A 235 -25.14 11.43 -9.50
N GLY A 236 -25.27 11.98 -8.29
CA GLY A 236 -26.51 12.04 -7.52
C GLY A 236 -26.83 10.73 -6.78
N ARG A 237 -25.95 9.74 -6.80
CA ARG A 237 -26.13 8.47 -6.08
C ARG A 237 -25.10 8.34 -4.96
N PRO A 238 -25.49 7.86 -3.78
CA PRO A 238 -24.56 7.72 -2.67
C PRO A 238 -23.61 6.52 -2.84
N GLU A 239 -22.38 6.71 -2.41
CA GLU A 239 -21.39 5.67 -2.12
C GLU A 239 -21.27 5.48 -0.61
N VAL A 240 -20.88 4.27 -0.22
CA VAL A 240 -20.49 3.94 1.14
C VAL A 240 -18.97 3.78 1.22
N VAL A 241 -18.33 4.58 2.07
CA VAL A 241 -16.92 4.43 2.43
C VAL A 241 -16.83 3.64 3.72
N ALA A 242 -16.09 2.52 3.65
CA ALA A 242 -15.84 1.68 4.80
C ALA A 242 -14.34 1.43 4.97
N THR A 243 -13.89 1.34 6.21
CA THR A 243 -12.52 0.98 6.58
C THR A 243 -12.51 -0.34 7.32
N TYR A 244 -11.42 -1.08 7.19
CA TYR A 244 -11.17 -2.30 7.95
C TYR A 244 -9.74 -2.29 8.49
N GLU A 245 -9.58 -2.32 9.81
CA GLU A 245 -8.26 -2.37 10.45
C GLU A 245 -7.74 -3.81 10.52
N VAL A 246 -6.89 -4.21 9.57
CA VAL A 246 -6.30 -5.55 9.47
C VAL A 246 -4.99 -5.62 10.23
N VAL A 247 -4.96 -6.45 11.27
CA VAL A 247 -3.75 -6.64 12.06
C VAL A 247 -2.82 -7.65 11.38
N GLY A 248 -1.62 -7.20 11.05
CA GLY A 248 -0.50 -8.02 10.59
C GLY A 248 0.54 -8.26 11.69
N ALA A 249 1.59 -9.01 11.37
CA ALA A 249 2.62 -9.40 12.36
C ALA A 249 3.40 -8.22 12.98
N SER A 250 3.38 -7.04 12.35
CA SER A 250 4.09 -5.84 12.83
C SER A 250 3.38 -4.54 12.47
N ALA A 251 2.11 -4.61 12.08
CA ALA A 251 1.40 -3.52 11.43
C ALA A 251 -0.10 -3.59 11.71
N VAL A 252 -0.76 -2.44 11.68
CA VAL A 252 -2.20 -2.39 11.39
C VAL A 252 -2.36 -1.73 10.03
N ASN A 253 -2.99 -2.42 9.10
CA ASN A 253 -3.34 -1.86 7.82
C ASN A 253 -4.79 -1.39 7.88
N THR A 254 -5.07 -0.20 7.40
CA THR A 254 -6.42 0.27 7.17
C THR A 254 -6.76 0.00 5.71
N GLU A 255 -7.60 -1.00 5.47
CA GLU A 255 -8.16 -1.25 4.14
C GLU A 255 -9.34 -0.32 3.93
N VAL A 256 -9.24 0.60 2.96
CA VAL A 256 -10.28 1.56 2.62
C VAL A 256 -11.04 1.06 1.41
N TYR A 257 -12.37 0.99 1.48
CA TYR A 257 -13.25 0.59 0.39
C TYR A 257 -14.23 1.72 0.07
N VAL A 258 -14.48 1.93 -1.22
CA VAL A 258 -15.63 2.71 -1.70
C VAL A 258 -16.54 1.74 -2.44
N THR A 259 -17.81 1.72 -2.06
CA THR A 259 -18.80 0.77 -2.61
C THR A 259 -20.07 1.49 -2.98
N ARG A 260 -20.85 0.93 -3.89
CA ARG A 260 -22.10 1.52 -4.37
C ARG A 260 -23.16 0.45 -4.57
N TRP A 261 -24.41 0.78 -4.25
CA TRP A 261 -25.55 -0.06 -4.56
C TRP A 261 -25.79 -0.16 -6.07
N ASP A 262 -25.92 -1.36 -6.62
CA ASP A 262 -26.15 -1.59 -8.05
C ASP A 262 -27.59 -2.07 -8.39
N GLY A 263 -28.48 -2.09 -7.39
CA GLY A 263 -29.82 -2.66 -7.50
C GLY A 263 -29.94 -4.06 -6.88
N GLN A 264 -28.83 -4.78 -6.76
CA GLN A 264 -28.75 -6.16 -6.25
C GLN A 264 -27.96 -6.23 -4.95
N GLY A 265 -26.85 -5.50 -4.89
CA GLY A 265 -25.92 -5.50 -3.79
C GLY A 265 -25.00 -4.28 -3.84
N PHE A 266 -24.05 -4.25 -2.91
CA PHE A 266 -22.97 -3.28 -2.96
C PHE A 266 -21.83 -3.83 -3.82
N ARG A 267 -21.49 -3.12 -4.89
CA ARG A 267 -20.31 -3.41 -5.71
C ARG A 267 -19.13 -2.52 -5.29
N PRO A 268 -17.89 -3.04 -5.29
CA PRO A 268 -16.72 -2.22 -5.01
C PRO A 268 -16.41 -1.29 -6.19
N LEU A 269 -16.14 -0.03 -5.88
CA LEU A 269 -15.67 1.02 -6.81
C LEU A 269 -14.20 1.38 -6.59
N PHE A 270 -13.65 1.04 -5.44
CA PHE A 270 -12.28 1.31 -5.05
C PHE A 270 -11.90 0.48 -3.84
N SER A 271 -10.63 0.11 -3.76
CA SER A 271 -10.02 -0.46 -2.55
C SER A 271 -8.54 -0.09 -2.48
N ILE A 272 -8.04 0.25 -1.29
CA ILE A 272 -6.61 0.40 -1.05
C ILE A 272 -6.24 0.01 0.39
N SER A 273 -5.05 -0.57 0.54
CA SER A 273 -4.43 -0.81 1.84
C SER A 273 -3.57 0.40 2.23
N VAL A 274 -3.83 0.97 3.40
CA VAL A 274 -3.05 2.07 3.99
C VAL A 274 -2.34 1.53 5.22
N ASN A 275 -1.03 1.40 5.15
CA ASN A 275 -0.24 0.76 6.20
C ASN A 275 0.31 1.79 7.21
N ASN A 276 0.31 1.44 8.50
CA ASN A 276 0.86 2.32 9.56
C ASN A 276 2.12 1.76 10.26
N TRP A 277 2.71 0.72 9.69
CA TRP A 277 3.71 -0.12 10.36
C TRP A 277 5.04 0.59 10.69
N ALA A 278 5.31 1.71 10.02
CA ALA A 278 6.55 2.46 10.14
C ALA A 278 6.33 3.98 10.06
N GLY A 279 5.15 4.43 10.47
CA GLY A 279 4.74 5.82 10.40
C GLY A 279 3.23 5.92 10.26
N ALA A 280 2.69 7.12 10.40
CA ALA A 280 1.25 7.32 10.22
C ALA A 280 0.87 7.06 8.76
N GLY A 281 0.10 5.99 8.55
CA GLY A 281 -0.66 5.77 7.33
C GLY A 281 -2.00 6.48 7.46
N GLU A 282 -2.29 7.37 6.52
CA GLU A 282 -3.49 8.21 6.57
C GLU A 282 -4.27 8.14 5.25
N TRP A 283 -5.57 8.37 5.34
CA TRP A 283 -6.43 8.55 4.18
C TRP A 283 -7.48 9.61 4.46
N GLU A 284 -7.95 10.25 3.40
CA GLU A 284 -9.02 11.25 3.49
C GLU A 284 -9.76 11.42 2.16
N LEU A 285 -10.95 12.01 2.23
CA LEU A 285 -11.72 12.44 1.07
C LEU A 285 -11.51 13.94 0.86
N VAL A 286 -10.95 14.32 -0.29
CA VAL A 286 -10.66 15.72 -0.65
C VAL A 286 -11.75 16.25 -1.59
N PRO A 287 -12.57 17.23 -1.18
CA PRO A 287 -13.62 17.80 -2.04
C PRO A 287 -13.06 18.38 -3.35
N ARG A 288 -13.75 18.12 -4.47
CA ARG A 288 -13.42 18.63 -5.81
C ARG A 288 -14.68 18.85 -6.65
N ALA A 289 -15.15 20.10 -6.74
CA ALA A 289 -16.23 20.51 -7.66
C ALA A 289 -17.46 19.59 -7.68
N GLY A 290 -18.00 19.24 -6.50
CA GLY A 290 -19.16 18.34 -6.36
C GLY A 290 -18.80 16.85 -6.35
N GLN A 291 -17.52 16.50 -6.44
CA GLN A 291 -16.98 15.15 -6.28
C GLN A 291 -15.98 15.12 -5.13
N TYR A 292 -15.41 13.96 -4.85
CA TYR A 292 -14.30 13.75 -3.93
C TYR A 292 -13.18 13.01 -4.64
N ASP A 293 -11.96 13.49 -4.48
CA ASP A 293 -10.76 12.68 -4.71
C ASP A 293 -10.45 11.92 -3.41
N LEU A 294 -9.92 10.70 -3.51
CA LEU A 294 -9.45 9.95 -2.35
C LEU A 294 -7.94 10.11 -2.23
N ARG A 295 -7.46 10.64 -1.12
CA ARG A 295 -6.03 10.86 -0.87
C ARG A 295 -5.55 9.89 0.19
N THR A 296 -4.39 9.26 -0.06
CA THR A 296 -3.70 8.46 0.94
C THR A 296 -2.28 8.99 1.14
N THR A 297 -1.78 8.83 2.36
CA THR A 297 -0.38 9.11 2.72
C THR A 297 0.19 7.86 3.37
N CYS A 298 1.22 7.29 2.76
CA CYS A 298 1.93 6.12 3.28
C CYS A 298 3.41 6.45 3.45
N VAL A 299 4.14 5.68 4.24
CA VAL A 299 5.62 5.77 4.26
C VAL A 299 6.24 4.99 3.09
N VAL A 300 7.30 5.55 2.50
CA VAL A 300 8.09 4.92 1.43
C VAL A 300 9.35 4.32 2.02
N PHE A 301 9.61 3.07 1.66
CA PHE A 301 10.79 2.34 2.07
C PHE A 301 11.85 2.33 0.97
N GLY A 302 13.04 2.79 1.31
CA GLY A 302 14.23 2.54 0.52
C GLY A 302 14.97 1.26 0.93
N ALA A 303 16.09 1.00 0.25
CA ALA A 303 16.92 -0.18 0.48
C ALA A 303 17.51 -0.24 1.91
N TYR A 304 17.70 0.92 2.53
CA TYR A 304 18.31 1.07 3.85
C TYR A 304 17.34 1.51 4.93
N ASP A 305 16.08 1.12 4.81
CA ASP A 305 15.05 1.57 5.73
C ASP A 305 14.74 0.52 6.79
N HIS A 306 14.52 1.02 8.01
CA HIS A 306 14.05 0.25 9.15
C HIS A 306 12.85 0.96 9.76
N LYS A 307 11.84 0.20 10.20
CA LYS A 307 10.55 0.72 10.67
C LYS A 307 10.58 1.73 11.82
N LEU A 308 11.70 1.83 12.52
CA LEU A 308 11.90 2.77 13.62
C LEU A 308 12.51 4.10 13.17
N LEU A 309 12.88 4.24 11.89
CA LEU A 309 13.48 5.44 11.35
C LEU A 309 12.41 6.35 10.73
N PRO A 310 12.66 7.66 10.62
CA PRO A 310 11.81 8.53 9.81
C PRO A 310 11.90 8.15 8.33
N HIS A 311 10.76 8.06 7.66
CA HIS A 311 10.67 7.75 6.22
C HIS A 311 10.06 8.92 5.45
N PRO A 312 10.44 9.12 4.16
CA PRO A 312 9.67 9.97 3.27
C PRO A 312 8.24 9.43 3.15
N THR A 313 7.27 10.31 2.97
CA THR A 313 5.89 9.91 2.73
C THR A 313 5.58 9.91 1.24
N LEU A 314 4.75 8.97 0.78
CA LEU A 314 4.10 8.96 -0.52
C LEU A 314 2.66 9.40 -0.34
N THR A 315 2.32 10.54 -0.92
CA THR A 315 0.94 10.98 -1.07
C THR A 315 0.42 10.53 -2.43
N SER A 316 -0.60 9.68 -2.43
CA SER A 316 -1.32 9.25 -3.64
C SER A 316 -2.70 9.89 -3.67
N THR A 317 -3.16 10.33 -4.83
CA THR A 317 -4.51 10.87 -5.04
C THR A 317 -5.19 10.04 -6.11
N TYR A 318 -6.35 9.51 -5.77
CA TYR A 318 -7.20 8.70 -6.61
C TYR A 318 -8.42 9.51 -7.02
N ARG A 319 -8.75 9.47 -8.31
CA ARG A 319 -9.84 10.23 -8.91
C ARG A 319 -10.84 9.32 -9.58
N TRP A 320 -12.11 9.68 -9.49
CA TRP A 320 -13.16 9.03 -10.25
C TRP A 320 -12.91 9.13 -11.77
N ALA A 321 -12.92 7.99 -12.46
CA ALA A 321 -12.73 7.88 -13.90
C ALA A 321 -13.97 7.33 -14.65
N GLY A 322 -15.15 7.43 -14.05
CA GLY A 322 -16.43 7.06 -14.66
C GLY A 322 -17.01 5.73 -14.18
N ASP A 323 -16.19 4.76 -13.76
CA ASP A 323 -16.66 3.49 -13.17
C ASP A 323 -15.89 3.06 -11.91
N THR A 324 -14.62 3.45 -11.80
CA THR A 324 -13.78 3.19 -10.64
C THR A 324 -12.95 4.43 -10.34
N TYR A 325 -12.41 4.50 -9.12
CA TYR A 325 -11.33 5.41 -8.81
C TYR A 325 -10.01 4.88 -9.39
N VAL A 326 -9.20 5.76 -9.98
CA VAL A 326 -7.87 5.45 -10.54
C VAL A 326 -6.82 6.41 -10.00
N LEU A 327 -5.56 5.99 -9.94
CA LEU A 327 -4.46 6.84 -9.51
C LEU A 327 -4.31 8.05 -10.45
N ALA A 328 -4.52 9.25 -9.92
CA ALA A 328 -4.40 10.50 -10.65
C ALA A 328 -3.03 11.17 -10.44
N SER A 329 -2.47 11.07 -9.24
CA SER A 329 -1.13 11.56 -8.93
C SER A 329 -0.50 10.80 -7.77
N ALA A 330 0.83 10.74 -7.77
CA ALA A 330 1.64 10.17 -6.70
C ALA A 330 2.84 11.11 -6.48
N GLN A 331 3.10 11.50 -5.24
CA GLN A 331 4.19 12.38 -4.87
C GLN A 331 4.90 11.86 -3.64
N ILE A 332 6.21 11.66 -3.76
CA ILE A 332 7.07 11.32 -2.62
C ILE A 332 7.61 12.63 -2.03
N ALA A 333 7.53 12.77 -0.71
CA ALA A 333 8.13 13.89 0.00
C ALA A 333 9.65 13.94 -0.26
N PRO A 334 10.25 15.13 -0.42
CA PRO A 334 11.68 15.26 -0.57
C PRO A 334 12.45 14.60 0.60
N PRO A 335 13.66 14.07 0.35
CA PRO A 335 14.47 13.51 1.42
C PRO A 335 14.86 14.61 2.41
N THR A 336 14.84 14.26 3.69
CA THR A 336 15.22 15.15 4.80
C THR A 336 16.47 14.68 5.52
N THR A 337 16.90 13.44 5.28
CA THR A 337 18.13 12.86 5.83
C THR A 337 19.02 12.31 4.72
N ARG A 338 20.32 12.15 5.02
CA ARG A 338 21.29 11.61 4.04
C ARG A 338 20.93 10.20 3.59
N ARG A 339 20.49 9.31 4.48
CA ARG A 339 19.98 7.99 4.12
C ARG A 339 18.82 8.05 3.13
N GLN A 340 17.84 8.92 3.38
CA GLN A 340 16.69 9.05 2.47
C GLN A 340 17.16 9.48 1.07
N GLN A 341 18.14 10.38 0.99
CA GLN A 341 18.75 10.78 -0.28
C GLN A 341 19.55 9.65 -0.93
N VAL A 342 20.29 8.85 -0.14
CA VAL A 342 20.98 7.65 -0.62
C VAL A 342 19.99 6.61 -1.16
N ASN A 343 18.84 6.41 -0.51
CA ASN A 343 17.80 5.50 -1.00
C ASN A 343 17.25 5.90 -2.38
N LEU A 344 17.12 7.20 -2.65
CA LEU A 344 16.74 7.68 -3.99
C LEU A 344 17.83 7.35 -5.03
N ALA A 345 19.09 7.52 -4.65
CA ALA A 345 20.23 7.18 -5.50
C ALA A 345 20.28 5.67 -5.79
N GLU A 346 20.09 4.83 -4.77
CA GLU A 346 20.00 3.36 -4.92
C GLU A 346 18.84 2.94 -5.81
N ALA A 347 17.67 3.59 -5.70
CA ALA A 347 16.54 3.28 -6.56
C ALA A 347 16.86 3.60 -8.03
N ALA A 348 17.59 4.69 -8.31
CA ALA A 348 18.05 5.01 -9.66
C ALA A 348 19.12 4.03 -10.14
N PHE A 349 20.09 3.68 -9.29
CA PHE A 349 21.13 2.69 -9.56
C PHE A 349 20.52 1.34 -9.96
N ALA A 350 19.56 0.83 -9.18
CA ALA A 350 18.91 -0.47 -9.41
C ALA A 350 18.09 -0.53 -10.71
N ARG A 351 17.69 0.62 -11.27
CA ARG A 351 17.04 0.71 -12.60
C ARG A 351 18.05 0.83 -13.75
N GLY A 352 19.35 0.88 -13.46
CA GLY A 352 20.40 1.16 -14.43
C GLY A 352 20.49 2.63 -14.86
N ASP A 353 19.78 3.54 -14.19
CA ASP A 353 19.88 4.99 -14.46
C ASP A 353 21.05 5.59 -13.68
N TYR A 354 22.26 5.23 -14.11
CA TYR A 354 23.49 5.63 -13.42
C TYR A 354 23.72 7.13 -13.42
N ARG A 355 23.21 7.88 -14.42
CA ARG A 355 23.31 9.34 -14.47
C ARG A 355 22.44 10.00 -13.41
N GLN A 356 21.20 9.54 -13.25
CA GLN A 356 20.35 10.00 -12.17
C GLN A 356 20.97 9.59 -10.81
N ALA A 357 21.44 8.35 -10.67
CA ALA A 357 22.08 7.88 -9.44
C ALA A 357 23.27 8.76 -9.04
N ILE A 358 24.15 9.12 -9.99
CA ILE A 358 25.26 10.06 -9.79
C ILE A 358 24.77 11.38 -9.18
N ALA A 359 23.75 12.00 -9.77
CA ALA A 359 23.22 13.27 -9.28
C ALA A 359 22.68 13.16 -7.84
N GLU A 360 21.98 12.07 -7.53
CA GLU A 360 21.41 11.85 -6.19
C GLU A 360 22.49 11.50 -5.14
N TYR A 361 23.52 10.71 -5.48
CA TYR A 361 24.67 10.49 -4.58
C TYR A 361 25.45 11.78 -4.33
N GLN A 362 25.63 12.62 -5.36
CA GLN A 362 26.27 13.92 -5.19
C GLN A 362 25.48 14.83 -4.25
N LYS A 363 24.14 14.80 -4.27
CA LYS A 363 23.32 15.50 -3.26
C LYS A 363 23.54 14.92 -1.87
N ALA A 364 23.54 13.59 -1.71
CA ALA A 364 23.78 12.95 -0.41
C ALA A 364 25.13 13.38 0.22
N ILE A 365 26.15 13.58 -0.61
CA ILE A 365 27.48 14.04 -0.21
C ILE A 365 27.48 15.54 0.12
N ASN A 366 26.91 16.37 -0.74
CA ASN A 366 27.18 17.81 -0.74
C ASN A 366 26.07 18.67 -0.13
N ASP A 367 24.86 18.17 0.06
CA ASP A 367 23.75 18.97 0.57
C ASP A 367 23.85 19.15 2.10
N PRO A 368 24.11 20.37 2.60
CA PRO A 368 24.22 20.62 4.04
C PRO A 368 22.86 20.62 4.76
N SER A 369 21.74 20.70 4.02
CA SER A 369 20.39 20.71 4.61
C SER A 369 19.92 19.32 5.04
N LEU A 370 20.55 18.25 4.54
CA LEU A 370 20.26 16.87 4.92
C LEU A 370 20.75 16.61 6.34
N LYS A 371 19.83 16.14 7.19
CA LYS A 371 20.11 15.80 8.59
C LYS A 371 20.77 14.43 8.70
N SER A 372 21.42 14.19 9.84
CA SER A 372 21.77 12.86 10.30
C SER A 372 20.53 12.07 10.72
N ASP A 373 20.60 10.74 10.61
CA ASP A 373 19.58 9.86 11.19
C ASP A 373 19.82 9.69 12.70
N GLU A 374 19.33 10.63 13.53
CA GLU A 374 19.53 10.58 14.99
C GLU A 374 18.82 9.37 15.62
N MET A 375 19.57 8.30 15.88
CA MET A 375 19.11 7.10 16.61
C MET A 375 19.99 6.75 17.81
N GLY A 376 20.69 7.72 18.40
CA GLY A 376 21.50 7.54 19.61
C GLY A 376 22.64 6.51 19.50
N GLY A 377 22.86 5.91 18.33
CA GLY A 377 23.95 4.98 18.01
C GLY A 377 24.91 5.57 16.96
N PRO A 378 26.00 4.85 16.62
CA PRO A 378 26.90 5.26 15.57
C PRO A 378 26.16 5.30 14.23
N GLU A 379 26.06 6.49 13.64
CA GLU A 379 25.45 6.68 12.33
C GLU A 379 26.33 6.03 11.24
N PRO A 380 25.73 5.36 10.23
CA PRO A 380 26.48 4.95 9.06
C PRO A 380 27.16 6.14 8.38
N ASP A 381 28.34 5.93 7.79
CA ASP A 381 29.02 6.95 6.99
C ASP A 381 28.37 7.05 5.61
N TRP A 382 27.20 7.69 5.57
CA TRP A 382 26.44 7.91 4.34
C TRP A 382 27.24 8.64 3.25
N PRO A 383 28.03 9.69 3.56
CA PRO A 383 28.91 10.32 2.57
C PRO A 383 29.95 9.36 1.99
N GLY A 384 30.64 8.59 2.83
CA GLY A 384 31.59 7.58 2.38
C GLY A 384 30.91 6.56 1.47
N TYR A 385 29.75 6.04 1.89
CA TYR A 385 28.98 5.07 1.12
C TYR A 385 28.57 5.63 -0.25
N ALA A 386 28.09 6.87 -0.27
CA ALA A 386 27.72 7.56 -1.51
C ALA A 386 28.94 7.75 -2.44
N TRP A 387 30.13 8.07 -1.91
CA TRP A 387 31.36 8.12 -2.72
C TRP A 387 31.70 6.78 -3.36
N PHE A 388 31.54 5.67 -2.62
CA PHE A 388 31.79 4.33 -3.13
C PHE A 388 30.86 4.01 -4.29
N ARG A 389 29.55 4.21 -4.12
CA ARG A 389 28.54 3.97 -5.17
C ARG A 389 28.68 4.92 -6.35
N LEU A 390 29.05 6.17 -6.11
CA LEU A 390 29.34 7.14 -7.15
C LEU A 390 30.50 6.66 -8.04
N GLY A 391 31.55 6.10 -7.43
CA GLY A 391 32.66 5.47 -8.14
C GLY A 391 32.23 4.28 -8.99
N GLN A 392 31.33 3.43 -8.47
CA GLN A 392 30.75 2.32 -9.24
C GLN A 392 29.91 2.80 -10.43
N CYS A 393 29.08 3.84 -10.26
CA CYS A 393 28.28 4.42 -11.35
C CYS A 393 29.17 4.92 -12.48
N TYR A 394 30.21 5.69 -12.16
CA TYR A 394 31.16 6.17 -13.16
C TYR A 394 31.89 5.03 -13.86
N ALA A 395 32.30 4.00 -13.12
CA ALA A 395 32.95 2.83 -13.69
C ALA A 395 32.02 2.10 -14.69
N LEU A 396 30.74 1.92 -14.36
CA LEU A 396 29.74 1.29 -15.24
C LEU A 396 29.46 2.11 -16.51
N LEU A 397 29.60 3.43 -16.43
CA LEU A 397 29.50 4.33 -17.59
C LEU A 397 30.81 4.42 -18.41
N GLY A 398 31.87 3.73 -17.99
CA GLY A 398 33.19 3.78 -18.63
C GLY A 398 33.98 5.06 -18.35
N GLU A 399 33.57 5.86 -17.36
CA GLU A 399 34.21 7.11 -17.00
C GLU A 399 35.34 6.89 -15.99
N GLU A 400 36.50 6.46 -16.48
CA GLU A 400 37.59 5.96 -15.61
C GLU A 400 38.12 6.98 -14.60
N ALA A 401 38.45 8.19 -15.05
CA ALA A 401 39.02 9.22 -14.19
C ALA A 401 38.09 9.60 -13.01
N PRO A 402 36.81 9.96 -13.22
CA PRO A 402 35.91 10.25 -12.11
C PRO A 402 35.59 9.01 -11.26
N ALA A 403 35.56 7.81 -11.83
CA ALA A 403 35.39 6.57 -11.05
C ALA A 403 36.52 6.40 -10.02
N ARG A 404 37.78 6.52 -10.47
CA ARG A 404 38.95 6.41 -9.59
C ARG A 404 38.96 7.49 -8.52
N ALA A 405 38.66 8.74 -8.90
CA ALA A 405 38.61 9.86 -7.96
C ALA A 405 37.57 9.62 -6.84
N ALA A 406 36.36 9.17 -7.21
CA ALA A 406 35.30 8.90 -6.24
C ALA A 406 35.62 7.70 -5.32
N LEU A 407 36.17 6.61 -5.87
CA LEU A 407 36.58 5.45 -5.07
C LEU A 407 37.75 5.79 -4.12
N GLU A 408 38.64 6.69 -4.53
CA GLU A 408 39.72 7.17 -3.67
C GLU A 408 39.22 8.02 -2.50
N GLN A 409 38.14 8.79 -2.69
CA GLN A 409 37.43 9.45 -1.58
C GLN A 409 36.79 8.40 -0.65
N ALA A 410 36.11 7.40 -1.19
CA ALA A 410 35.52 6.32 -0.40
C ALA A 410 36.56 5.54 0.41
N ARG A 411 37.77 5.36 -0.14
CA ARG A 411 38.91 4.71 0.55
C ARG A 411 39.28 5.41 1.85
N GLN A 412 39.09 6.73 1.92
CA GLN A 412 39.43 7.56 3.10
C GLN A 412 38.41 7.41 4.24
N ALA A 413 37.21 6.88 3.98
CA ALA A 413 36.20 6.60 5.00
C ALA A 413 36.68 5.58 6.05
N GLY A 414 37.71 4.78 5.73
CA GLY A 414 38.24 3.73 6.60
C GLY A 414 37.25 2.60 6.84
N SER A 415 37.54 1.76 7.85
CA SER A 415 36.72 0.59 8.21
C SER A 415 36.43 -0.34 7.03
N LEU A 416 35.29 -1.04 7.05
CA LEU A 416 34.88 -1.96 6.00
C LEU A 416 34.73 -1.27 4.64
N LEU A 417 34.16 -0.07 4.62
CA LEU A 417 33.92 0.66 3.37
C LEU A 417 35.23 1.02 2.63
N GLY A 418 36.25 1.47 3.37
CA GLY A 418 37.56 1.76 2.79
C GLY A 418 38.25 0.52 2.21
N ASP A 419 38.07 -0.63 2.86
CA ASP A 419 38.56 -1.93 2.37
C ASP A 419 37.84 -2.36 1.09
N LEU A 420 36.52 -2.14 1.00
CA LEU A 420 35.74 -2.42 -0.20
C LEU A 420 36.19 -1.53 -1.37
N ALA A 421 36.38 -0.23 -1.13
CA ALA A 421 36.90 0.69 -2.15
C ALA A 421 38.31 0.30 -2.62
N THR A 422 39.19 -0.09 -1.70
CA THR A 422 40.54 -0.60 -2.01
C THR A 422 40.48 -1.86 -2.87
N THR A 423 39.61 -2.80 -2.49
CA THR A 423 39.40 -4.06 -3.22
C THR A 423 38.91 -3.80 -4.64
N PHE A 424 37.94 -2.89 -4.80
CA PHE A 424 37.42 -2.50 -6.11
C PHE A 424 38.53 -1.88 -6.97
N LEU A 425 39.24 -0.88 -6.46
CA LEU A 425 40.29 -0.15 -7.18
C LEU A 425 41.41 -1.06 -7.68
N ALA A 426 41.82 -2.05 -6.88
CA ALA A 426 42.86 -3.00 -7.25
C ALA A 426 42.48 -3.85 -8.48
N ALA A 427 41.20 -4.23 -8.59
CA ALA A 427 40.66 -5.03 -9.68
C ALA A 427 40.16 -4.18 -10.87
N TYR A 428 39.94 -2.88 -10.68
CA TYR A 428 39.50 -1.93 -11.70
C TYR A 428 40.64 -1.58 -12.68
N GLN A 429 40.89 -2.48 -13.64
CA GLN A 429 41.90 -2.34 -14.70
C GLN A 429 41.28 -2.65 -16.07
N ASN A 430 41.52 -1.77 -17.07
CA ASN A 430 41.06 -1.90 -18.47
C ASN A 430 39.53 -1.67 -18.64
N PRO A 431 38.96 -1.71 -19.88
CA PRO A 431 37.56 -1.34 -20.11
C PRO A 431 36.52 -2.28 -19.47
N ASP A 432 36.89 -3.54 -19.18
CA ASP A 432 36.06 -4.46 -18.37
C ASP A 432 36.25 -4.27 -16.85
N GLY A 433 36.93 -3.18 -16.46
CA GLY A 433 37.37 -2.96 -15.09
C GLY A 433 36.21 -2.93 -14.11
N ALA A 434 35.05 -2.37 -14.48
CA ALA A 434 33.91 -2.20 -13.58
C ALA A 434 33.40 -3.54 -13.05
N ILE A 435 33.14 -4.49 -13.96
CA ILE A 435 32.66 -5.84 -13.61
C ILE A 435 33.70 -6.59 -12.77
N LYS A 436 34.99 -6.46 -13.11
CA LYS A 436 36.08 -7.08 -12.32
C LYS A 436 36.17 -6.48 -10.91
N GLY A 437 35.99 -5.17 -10.77
CA GLY A 437 35.93 -4.46 -9.49
C GLY A 437 34.78 -4.96 -8.61
N MET A 438 33.57 -5.05 -9.17
CA MET A 438 32.39 -5.57 -8.46
C MET A 438 32.56 -7.03 -8.06
N ALA A 439 33.06 -7.87 -8.97
CA ALA A 439 33.31 -9.27 -8.70
C ALA A 439 34.42 -9.49 -7.65
N ALA A 440 35.37 -8.56 -7.51
CA ALA A 440 36.38 -8.60 -6.45
C ALA A 440 35.76 -8.27 -5.08
N VAL A 441 34.91 -7.23 -5.02
CA VAL A 441 34.15 -6.88 -3.81
C VAL A 441 33.26 -8.04 -3.37
N LEU A 442 32.49 -8.63 -4.29
CA LEU A 442 31.63 -9.80 -4.01
C LEU A 442 32.39 -10.99 -3.41
N ARG A 443 33.66 -11.18 -3.78
CA ARG A 443 34.49 -12.30 -3.34
C ARG A 443 35.30 -12.01 -2.07
N SER A 444 35.30 -10.79 -1.56
CA SER A 444 35.99 -10.49 -0.29
C SER A 444 35.17 -10.98 0.92
N ASP A 445 35.77 -10.96 2.10
CA ASP A 445 35.20 -11.50 3.33
C ASP A 445 34.17 -10.59 4.02
N TRP A 446 33.75 -9.51 3.36
CA TRP A 446 32.96 -8.43 3.95
C TRP A 446 31.64 -8.88 4.58
N LEU A 447 30.99 -9.90 4.02
CA LEU A 447 29.77 -10.50 4.59
C LEU A 447 29.99 -10.97 6.03
N SER A 448 31.10 -11.66 6.28
CA SER A 448 31.43 -12.16 7.63
C SER A 448 31.76 -11.02 8.61
N ARG A 449 32.22 -9.88 8.09
CA ARG A 449 32.54 -8.68 8.88
C ARG A 449 31.30 -7.86 9.22
N LEU A 450 30.26 -7.88 8.38
CA LEU A 450 28.98 -7.26 8.70
C LEU A 450 28.30 -7.92 9.91
N ASP A 451 28.44 -9.24 10.07
CA ASP A 451 27.79 -10.02 11.15
C ASP A 451 28.51 -9.94 12.52
N THR A 452 29.72 -9.38 12.58
CA THR A 452 30.63 -9.52 13.75
C THR A 452 30.94 -8.21 14.49
N ASP A 453 30.03 -7.22 14.46
CA ASP A 453 30.25 -5.83 14.94
C ASP A 453 31.40 -5.10 14.22
N GLN A 454 32.03 -5.73 13.22
CA GLN A 454 33.10 -5.17 12.40
C GLN A 454 32.58 -4.41 11.18
N ALA A 455 31.25 -4.28 11.04
CA ALA A 455 30.61 -3.45 10.04
C ALA A 455 31.08 -1.99 10.13
N GLY A 456 31.49 -1.55 11.33
CA GLY A 456 31.96 -0.20 11.60
C GLY A 456 30.96 0.84 11.13
N ASN A 457 31.34 1.62 10.11
CA ASN A 457 30.51 2.67 9.52
C ASN A 457 29.42 2.16 8.55
N LEU A 458 29.27 0.85 8.37
CA LEU A 458 28.20 0.21 7.59
C LEU A 458 27.21 -0.58 8.45
N GLY A 459 27.12 -0.27 9.75
CA GLY A 459 26.16 -0.88 10.66
C GLY A 459 24.71 -0.80 10.16
N PHE A 460 23.86 -1.69 10.70
CA PHE A 460 22.43 -1.81 10.40
C PHE A 460 21.75 -0.45 10.13
N PRO A 461 20.93 -0.29 9.06
CA PRO A 461 20.23 -1.33 8.29
C PRO A 461 20.74 -1.55 6.85
N ILE A 462 22.05 -1.61 6.62
CA ILE A 462 22.58 -1.94 5.27
C ILE A 462 22.38 -3.43 4.97
N GLN A 463 21.45 -3.76 4.06
CA GLN A 463 21.31 -5.13 3.58
C GLN A 463 22.52 -5.48 2.72
N ALA A 464 23.22 -6.55 3.11
CA ALA A 464 24.44 -7.00 2.46
C ALA A 464 24.32 -7.08 0.93
N LEU A 465 23.23 -7.66 0.41
CA LEU A 465 23.00 -7.85 -1.02
C LEU A 465 23.06 -6.56 -1.86
N THR A 466 22.79 -5.39 -1.27
CA THR A 466 22.78 -4.10 -1.99
C THR A 466 24.19 -3.59 -2.31
N LEU A 467 25.19 -3.93 -1.50
CA LEU A 467 26.58 -3.50 -1.69
C LEU A 467 27.25 -4.11 -2.92
N ALA A 468 26.67 -5.20 -3.42
CA ALA A 468 27.35 -6.14 -4.30
C ALA A 468 26.56 -6.43 -5.59
N ALA A 469 25.35 -5.89 -5.71
CA ALA A 469 24.54 -5.97 -6.92
C ALA A 469 24.96 -4.88 -7.94
N PRO A 470 25.16 -5.24 -9.23
CA PRO A 470 25.43 -4.30 -10.33
C PRO A 470 24.21 -3.48 -10.75
#